data_AF-A0A7C1EGE0-F1
#
_entry.id   AF-A0A7C1EGE0-F1
#
_cell.length_a   1.000
_cell.length_b   1.000
_cell.length_c   1.000
_cell.angle_alpha   90.00
_cell.angle_beta   90.00
_cell.angle_gamma   90.00
#
_symmetry.space_group_name_H-M   'P 1'
#
loop_
_entity.id
_entity.type
_entity.pdbx_description
1 polymer ?
#
loop_
_entity_poly.entity_id
_entity_poly.type
_entity_poly.pdbx_seq_one_letter_code
_entity_poly.pdbx_strand_id
1 'polypeptide(L)'
;MAVIKPYQQIASQFQISHESAKYFLNHVQKSFKTERPTHQLILEFVQSQQLPLLPTPYKVATMMKESGVWAHALGSPPPVTVDDEDVELD
;
A
#
# COMPACT_ATOMS: atom_id res chain seq x y z
N MET A 1 1.48 25.90 10.33
CA MET A 1 1.26 25.08 9.12
C MET A 1 0.60 23.79 9.57
N ALA A 2 -0.51 23.39 8.97
CA ALA A 2 -1.15 22.12 9.32
C ALA A 2 -0.24 20.96 8.84
N VAL A 3 0.11 20.05 9.74
CA VAL A 3 0.84 18.82 9.37
C VAL A 3 -0.14 17.96 8.56
N ILE A 4 0.12 17.83 7.25
CA ILE A 4 -0.68 16.99 6.36
C ILE A 4 -0.43 15.53 6.77
N LYS A 5 -1.50 14.77 7.01
CA LYS A 5 -1.38 13.39 7.46
C LYS A 5 -1.07 12.47 6.27
N PRO A 6 -0.36 11.34 6.48
CA PRO A 6 0.04 10.46 5.38
C PRO A 6 -1.11 9.99 4.46
N TYR A 7 -2.27 9.66 5.04
CA TYR A 7 -3.44 9.25 4.26
C TYR A 7 -3.99 10.37 3.36
N GLN A 8 -3.82 11.64 3.73
CA GLN A 8 -4.26 12.77 2.90
C GLN A 8 -3.37 12.91 1.67
N GLN A 9 -2.06 12.66 1.81
CA GLN A 9 -1.14 12.68 0.67
C GLN A 9 -1.37 11.51 -0.27
N ILE A 10 -1.58 10.28 0.24
CA ILE A 10 -1.97 9.13 -0.58
C ILE A 10 -3.28 9.41 -1.33
N ALA A 11 -4.30 9.92 -0.63
CA ALA A 11 -5.58 10.26 -1.24
C ALA A 11 -5.42 11.28 -2.38
N SER A 12 -4.64 12.34 -2.15
CA SER A 12 -4.38 13.36 -3.16
C SER A 12 -3.54 12.84 -4.34
N GLN A 13 -2.55 11.98 -4.09
CA GLN A 13 -1.67 11.45 -5.14
C GLN A 13 -2.42 10.53 -6.09
N PHE A 14 -3.28 9.65 -5.56
CA PHE A 14 -3.99 8.64 -6.35
C PHE A 14 -5.45 9.00 -6.63
N GLN A 15 -5.89 10.21 -6.26
CA GLN A 15 -7.27 10.69 -6.45
C GLN A 15 -8.33 9.74 -5.86
N ILE A 16 -8.04 9.18 -4.68
CA ILE A 16 -8.94 8.29 -3.94
C ILE A 16 -9.50 8.97 -2.69
N SER A 17 -10.53 8.37 -2.08
CA SER A 17 -11.08 8.89 -0.83
C SER A 17 -10.06 8.81 0.33
N HIS A 18 -10.21 9.69 1.32
CA HIS A 18 -9.43 9.61 2.57
C HIS A 18 -9.61 8.27 3.29
N GLU A 19 -10.79 7.66 3.20
CA GLU A 19 -11.08 6.37 3.81
C GLU A 19 -10.32 5.24 3.12
N SER A 20 -10.36 5.21 1.79
CA SER A 20 -9.59 4.26 0.97
C SER A 20 -8.09 4.40 1.24
N ALA A 21 -7.58 5.62 1.39
CA ALA A 21 -6.17 5.85 1.71
C ALA A 21 -5.78 5.37 3.11
N LYS A 22 -6.65 5.55 4.12
CA LYS A 22 -6.46 4.98 5.46
C LYS A 22 -6.48 3.47 5.42
N TYR A 23 -7.45 2.89 4.70
CA TYR A 23 -7.56 1.44 4.51
C TYR A 23 -6.27 0.89 3.90
N PHE A 24 -5.79 1.50 2.82
CA PHE A 24 -4.55 1.13 2.15
C PHE A 24 -3.36 1.11 3.12
N LEU A 25 -3.09 2.21 3.82
CA LEU A 25 -1.95 2.30 4.75
C LEU A 25 -2.01 1.24 5.86
N ASN A 26 -3.19 1.03 6.44
CA ASN A 26 -3.41 0.01 7.45
C ASN A 26 -3.17 -1.41 6.91
N HIS A 27 -3.53 -1.68 5.65
CA HIS A 27 -3.33 -3.00 5.03
C HIS A 27 -1.87 -3.25 4.65
N VAL A 28 -1.11 -2.21 4.28
CA VAL A 28 0.34 -2.33 4.11
C VAL A 28 0.98 -2.73 5.43
N GLN A 29 0.62 -2.06 6.53
CA GLN A 29 1.11 -2.42 7.87
C GLN A 29 0.76 -3.87 8.25
N LYS A 30 -0.51 -4.27 8.05
CA LYS A 30 -0.98 -5.63 8.36
C LYS A 30 -0.37 -6.73 7.49
N SER A 31 0.26 -6.36 6.37
CA SER A 31 0.99 -7.32 5.53
C SER A 31 2.28 -7.82 6.20
N PHE A 32 2.78 -7.16 7.26
CA PHE A 32 3.93 -7.61 8.03
C PHE A 32 3.52 -8.40 9.28
N LYS A 33 4.22 -9.50 9.57
CA LYS A 33 3.88 -10.44 10.67
C LYS A 33 4.19 -9.88 12.06
N THR A 34 5.39 -9.31 12.22
CA THR A 34 5.94 -8.97 13.54
C THR A 34 6.03 -7.46 13.72
N GLU A 35 6.85 -6.80 12.91
CA GLU A 35 7.09 -5.36 12.99
C GLU A 35 6.47 -4.64 11.81
N ARG A 36 5.74 -3.57 12.11
CA ARG A 36 4.95 -2.84 11.13
C ARG A 36 5.60 -1.48 10.87
N PRO A 37 5.80 -1.10 9.60
CA PRO A 37 6.34 0.22 9.28
C PRO A 37 5.34 1.32 9.68
N THR A 38 5.82 2.53 9.92
CA THR A 38 4.93 3.67 10.17
C THR A 38 4.21 4.10 8.89
N HIS A 39 3.04 4.74 9.02
CA HIS A 39 2.36 5.31 7.85
C HIS A 39 3.20 6.35 7.10
N GLN A 40 4.07 7.07 7.83
CA GLN A 40 4.99 8.02 7.24
C GLN A 40 6.02 7.33 6.35
N LEU A 41 6.64 6.24 6.83
CA LEU A 41 7.60 5.47 6.04
C LEU A 41 6.96 4.85 4.79
N ILE A 42 5.74 4.32 4.92
CA ILE A 42 4.99 3.78 3.78
C ILE A 42 4.74 4.87 2.73
N LEU A 43 4.31 6.06 3.15
CA LEU A 43 4.07 7.19 2.25
C LEU A 43 5.35 7.58 1.51
N GLU A 44 6.45 7.80 2.24
CA GLU A 44 7.73 8.20 1.66
C GLU A 44 8.21 7.20 0.61
N PHE A 45 8.07 5.91 0.92
CA PHE A 45 8.38 4.84 -0.02
C PHE A 45 7.50 4.91 -1.27
N VAL A 46 6.18 5.00 -1.12
CA VAL A 46 5.24 5.05 -2.26
C VAL A 46 5.51 6.27 -3.15
N GLN A 47 5.84 7.42 -2.56
CA GLN A 47 6.20 8.62 -3.30
C GLN A 47 7.52 8.47 -4.06
N SER A 48 8.50 7.75 -3.50
CA SER A 48 9.78 7.50 -4.17
C SER A 48 9.65 6.58 -5.38
N GLN A 49 8.62 5.72 -5.42
CA GLN A 49 8.40 4.77 -6.52
C GLN A 49 7.77 5.41 -7.77
N GLN A 50 7.25 6.66 -7.68
CA GLN A 50 6.62 7.38 -8.78
C GLN A 50 5.59 6.55 -9.57
N LEU A 51 4.78 5.76 -8.86
CA LEU A 51 3.86 4.81 -9.48
C LEU A 51 2.70 5.54 -10.17
N PRO A 52 2.31 5.11 -11.39
CA PRO A 52 1.20 5.73 -12.13
C PRO A 52 -0.18 5.39 -11.53
N LEU A 53 -0.27 4.29 -10.79
CA LEU A 53 -1.50 3.78 -10.19
C LEU A 53 -1.23 3.31 -8.76
N LEU A 54 -2.28 3.30 -7.92
CA LEU A 54 -2.16 2.82 -6.54
C LEU A 54 -1.95 1.29 -6.56
N PRO A 55 -0.78 0.78 -6.12
CA PRO A 55 -0.55 -0.65 -6.01
C PRO A 55 -1.42 -1.28 -4.91
N THR A 56 -1.53 -2.61 -4.93
CA THR A 56 -2.18 -3.32 -3.81
C THR A 56 -1.35 -3.17 -2.53
N PRO A 57 -1.96 -3.18 -1.34
CA PRO A 57 -1.22 -3.04 -0.08
C PRO A 57 -0.12 -4.11 0.11
N TYR A 58 -0.42 -5.36 -0.26
CA TYR A 58 0.55 -6.46 -0.17
C TYR A 58 1.71 -6.27 -1.16
N LYS A 59 1.45 -5.74 -2.37
CA LYS A 59 2.51 -5.43 -3.34
C LYS A 59 3.48 -4.39 -2.80
N VAL A 60 2.97 -3.34 -2.13
CA VAL A 60 3.83 -2.33 -1.49
C VAL A 60 4.67 -2.95 -0.39
N ALA A 61 4.07 -3.78 0.47
CA ALA A 61 4.82 -4.46 1.53
C ALA A 61 5.93 -5.36 0.97
N THR A 62 5.67 -6.07 -0.12
CA THR A 62 6.68 -6.84 -0.87
C THR A 62 7.80 -5.95 -1.39
N MET A 63 7.47 -4.84 -2.05
CA MET A 63 8.49 -3.91 -2.57
C MET A 63 9.31 -3.26 -1.46
N MET A 64 8.70 -2.93 -0.30
CA MET A 64 9.41 -2.40 0.87
C MET A 64 10.39 -3.43 1.45
N LYS A 65 10.00 -4.70 1.49
CA LYS A 65 10.87 -5.80 1.93
C LYS A 65 12.02 -6.03 0.95
N GLU A 66 11.72 -6.12 -0.34
CA GLU A 66 12.69 -6.40 -1.41
C GLU A 66 13.72 -5.27 -1.57
N SER A 67 13.30 -4.02 -1.36
CA SER A 67 14.19 -2.85 -1.37
C SER A 67 15.02 -2.68 -0.10
N GLY A 68 14.76 -3.47 0.95
CA GLY A 68 15.41 -3.35 2.25
C GLY A 68 14.94 -2.17 3.11
N VAL A 69 14.00 -1.35 2.62
CA VAL A 69 13.41 -0.23 3.39
C VAL A 69 12.70 -0.73 4.65
N TRP A 70 12.07 -1.90 4.58
CA TRP A 70 11.50 -2.58 5.74
C TRP A 70 11.62 -4.10 5.60
N ALA A 71 12.77 -4.65 5.96
CA ALA A 71 13.16 -6.05 5.71
C ALA A 71 12.55 -7.07 6.69
N HIS A 72 11.32 -6.86 7.15
CA HIS A 72 10.62 -7.78 8.07
C HIS A 72 9.81 -8.84 7.31
N ALA A 73 9.49 -9.94 8.00
CA ALA A 73 8.73 -11.04 7.43
C ALA A 73 7.29 -10.62 7.06
N LEU A 74 6.88 -10.96 5.84
CA LEU A 74 5.51 -10.77 5.36
C LEU A 74 4.60 -11.90 5.83
N GLY A 75 3.31 -11.56 5.97
CA GLY A 75 2.20 -12.48 6.10
C GLY A 75 2.00 -13.32 4.83
N SER A 76 1.00 -14.19 4.84
CA SER A 76 0.53 -14.78 3.60
C SER A 76 -0.08 -13.68 2.72
N PRO A 77 0.08 -13.74 1.39
CA PRO A 77 -0.67 -12.85 0.51
C PRO A 77 -2.16 -13.03 0.77
N PRO A 78 -2.97 -11.95 0.70
CA PRO A 78 -4.41 -12.10 0.71
C PRO A 78 -4.83 -13.03 -0.43
N PRO A 79 -5.90 -13.84 -0.25
CA PRO A 79 -6.44 -14.64 -1.34
C PRO A 79 -6.72 -13.70 -2.51
N VAL A 80 -6.27 -14.09 -3.70
CA VAL A 80 -6.65 -13.40 -4.93
C VAL A 80 -8.13 -13.70 -5.10
N THR A 81 -8.98 -12.77 -4.68
CA THR A 81 -10.34 -12.70 -5.22
C THR A 81 -10.12 -12.31 -6.67
N VAL A 82 -10.25 -13.29 -7.56
CA VAL A 82 -10.48 -12.99 -8.98
C VAL A 82 -11.78 -12.19 -8.93
N ASP A 83 -11.70 -10.87 -9.07
CA ASP A 83 -12.89 -10.08 -9.37
C ASP A 83 -13.30 -10.56 -10.77
N ASP A 84 -14.44 -11.22 -10.86
CA ASP A 84 -15.05 -11.74 -12.08
C ASP A 84 -15.49 -10.58 -13.02
N GLU A 85 -14.57 -9.71 -13.43
CA GLU A 85 -14.85 -8.60 -14.36
C GLU A 85 -13.90 -8.54 -15.57
N ASP A 86 -13.25 -9.63 -15.96
CA ASP A 86 -12.69 -9.77 -17.32
C ASP A 86 -12.49 -11.26 -17.70
N VAL A 87 -13.61 -11.99 -17.78
CA VAL A 87 -13.68 -13.23 -18.55
C VAL A 87 -14.30 -12.87 -19.91
N GLU A 88 -13.52 -12.24 -20.80
CA GLU A 88 -13.74 -12.42 -22.24
C GLU A 88 -13.11 -13.76 -22.62
N LEU A 89 -13.92 -14.82 -22.55
CA LEU A 89 -13.66 -16.05 -23.28
C LEU A 89 -14.20 -15.85 -24.71
N ASP A 90 -13.30 -15.75 -25.67
CA ASP A 90 -13.59 -15.98 -27.10
C ASP A 90 -13.95 -17.46 -27.33
#